data_AF-A0A218XJ56-F1
#
_entry.id   AF-A0A218XJ56-F1
#
_cell.length_a   1.000
_cell.length_b   1.000
_cell.length_c   1.000
_cell.angle_alpha   90.00
_cell.angle_beta   90.00
_cell.angle_gamma   90.00
#
_symmetry.space_group_name_H-M   'P 1'
#
loop_
_entity.id
_entity.type
_entity.pdbx_description
1 polymer ?
#
loop_
_entity_poly.entity_id
_entity_poly.type
_entity_poly.pdbx_seq_one_letter_code
_entity_poly.pdbx_strand_id
1 'polypeptide(L)'
;MKKRYFLRASQPPPSLLPATILLLLLCRCSSAYSPIDKFFINCGSTSDDSDTLGRRWIGDDDPKYSPLDHQKSLTSKANVQLRSIAQVPYTTARLSGSEISYSVPVTAGPKFVRLHFFPSDYNQNFSRSDALFSATSGPFTLLRSFSAPIVVDYLRNPLFSKEFCLVVEDNQ
;
A
#
# COMPACT_ATOMS: atom_id res chain seq x y z
N MET A 1 -46.04 35.08 -63.98
CA MET A 1 -44.98 35.19 -62.96
C MET A 1 -45.21 34.09 -61.91
N LYS A 2 -44.45 32.98 -61.92
CA LYS A 2 -44.65 31.82 -61.02
C LYS A 2 -43.74 31.93 -59.80
N LYS A 3 -44.30 32.11 -58.60
CA LYS A 3 -43.55 32.05 -57.33
C LYS A 3 -43.31 30.58 -56.96
N ARG A 4 -42.04 30.21 -56.77
CA ARG A 4 -41.65 28.93 -56.17
C ARG A 4 -41.47 29.13 -54.66
N TYR A 5 -42.13 28.29 -53.87
CA TYR A 5 -41.95 28.23 -52.44
C TYR A 5 -41.01 27.07 -52.11
N PHE A 6 -39.88 27.36 -51.45
CA PHE A 6 -39.00 26.34 -50.91
C PHE A 6 -39.43 26.03 -49.48
N LEU A 7 -39.95 24.83 -49.25
CA LEU A 7 -40.20 24.32 -47.90
C LEU A 7 -38.87 23.83 -47.31
N ARG A 8 -38.37 24.55 -46.30
CA ARG A 8 -37.18 24.15 -45.56
C ARG A 8 -37.64 23.31 -44.36
N ALA A 9 -37.46 21.99 -44.43
CA ALA A 9 -37.71 21.11 -43.29
C ALA A 9 -36.59 21.31 -42.26
N SER A 10 -36.92 21.84 -41.09
CA SER A 10 -36.01 21.90 -39.94
C SER A 10 -35.92 20.51 -39.32
N GLN A 11 -34.78 19.84 -39.46
CA GLN A 11 -34.53 18.61 -38.71
C GLN A 11 -34.46 18.93 -37.20
N PRO A 12 -35.12 18.15 -36.33
CA PRO A 12 -34.97 18.32 -34.90
C PRO A 12 -33.53 17.97 -34.47
N PRO A 13 -32.98 18.66 -33.45
CA PRO A 13 -31.62 18.40 -32.98
C PRO A 13 -31.49 16.93 -32.51
N PRO A 14 -30.36 16.27 -32.79
CA PRO A 14 -30.15 14.89 -32.37
C PRO A 14 -30.25 14.76 -30.86
N SER A 15 -31.08 13.82 -30.39
CA SER A 15 -31.28 13.60 -28.95
C SER A 15 -30.00 13.04 -28.32
N LEU A 16 -29.56 13.65 -27.22
CA LEU A 16 -28.36 13.23 -26.47
C LEU A 16 -28.60 11.96 -25.64
N LEU A 17 -29.86 11.57 -25.44
CA LEU A 17 -30.30 10.43 -24.64
C LEU A 17 -29.66 9.08 -25.07
N PRO A 18 -29.71 8.66 -26.35
CA PRO A 18 -29.07 7.41 -26.78
C PRO A 18 -27.55 7.43 -26.59
N ALA A 19 -26.89 8.58 -26.76
CA ALA A 19 -25.46 8.72 -26.50
C ALA A 19 -25.12 8.59 -25.01
N THR A 20 -25.96 9.15 -24.13
CA THR A 20 -25.79 8.97 -22.67
C THR A 20 -26.04 7.54 -22.22
N ILE A 21 -27.02 6.84 -22.80
CA ILE A 21 -27.30 5.44 -22.50
C ILE A 21 -26.14 4.56 -22.98
N LEU A 22 -25.59 4.81 -24.18
CA LEU A 22 -24.41 4.12 -24.69
C LEU A 22 -23.17 4.36 -23.83
N LEU A 23 -22.94 5.61 -23.37
CA LEU A 23 -21.84 5.93 -22.46
C LEU A 23 -21.99 5.23 -21.10
N LEU A 24 -23.19 5.17 -20.54
CA LEU A 24 -23.49 4.45 -19.29
C LEU A 24 -23.38 2.92 -19.45
N LEU A 25 -23.68 2.38 -20.64
CA LEU A 25 -23.49 0.97 -20.98
C LEU A 25 -22.01 0.61 -21.16
N LEU A 26 -21.21 1.49 -21.78
CA LEU A 26 -19.75 1.36 -21.91
C LEU A 26 -19.04 1.50 -20.55
N CYS A 27 -19.67 2.16 -19.57
CA CYS A 27 -19.15 2.32 -18.22
C CYS A 27 -19.37 1.09 -17.31
N ARG A 28 -20.01 0.01 -17.80
CA ARG A 28 -20.22 -1.20 -17.00
C ARG A 28 -19.12 -2.24 -17.23
N CYS A 29 -18.43 -2.53 -16.12
CA CYS A 29 -17.65 -3.74 -15.81
C CYS A 29 -16.16 -3.75 -16.20
N SER A 30 -15.36 -2.87 -15.60
CA SER A 30 -14.08 -3.35 -15.08
C SER A 30 -14.31 -3.83 -13.64
N SER A 31 -14.37 -5.15 -13.41
CA SER A 31 -14.22 -5.66 -12.05
C SER A 31 -12.85 -5.22 -11.55
N ALA A 32 -12.77 -4.65 -10.35
CA ALA A 32 -11.48 -4.41 -9.72
C ALA A 32 -10.75 -5.75 -9.59
N TYR A 33 -9.46 -5.76 -9.90
CA TYR A 33 -8.63 -6.95 -9.74
C TYR A 33 -8.62 -7.40 -8.28
N SER A 34 -8.95 -8.66 -8.02
CA SER A 34 -8.82 -9.28 -6.71
C SER A 34 -7.54 -10.11 -6.69
N PRO A 35 -6.49 -9.70 -5.96
CA PRO A 35 -5.24 -10.46 -5.90
C PRO A 35 -5.46 -11.81 -5.23
N ILE A 36 -4.78 -12.84 -5.75
CA ILE A 36 -4.75 -14.19 -5.17
C ILE A 36 -4.02 -14.15 -3.82
N ASP A 37 -2.83 -13.54 -3.83
CA ASP A 37 -2.03 -13.32 -2.62
C ASP A 37 -2.28 -11.92 -2.07
N LYS A 38 -2.87 -11.84 -0.87
CA LYS A 38 -3.20 -10.58 -0.22
C LYS A 38 -2.86 -10.62 1.26
N PHE A 39 -1.64 -10.19 1.58
CA PHE A 39 -1.14 -10.16 2.95
C PHE A 39 -0.90 -8.72 3.38
N PHE A 40 -1.41 -8.38 4.57
CA PHE A 40 -1.14 -7.12 5.24
C PHE A 40 -0.56 -7.48 6.60
N ILE A 41 0.73 -7.21 6.83
CA ILE A 41 1.43 -7.58 8.06
C ILE A 41 1.62 -6.31 8.89
N ASN A 42 1.14 -6.32 10.13
CA ASN A 42 1.29 -5.24 11.09
C ASN A 42 2.49 -5.53 12.00
N CYS A 43 3.65 -4.99 11.64
CA CYS A 43 4.90 -5.25 12.32
C CYS A 43 4.86 -4.79 13.78
N GLY A 44 5.19 -5.68 14.71
CA GLY A 44 5.20 -5.42 16.14
C GLY A 44 3.82 -5.47 16.81
N SER A 45 2.76 -5.85 16.09
CA SER A 45 1.44 -6.11 16.68
C SER A 45 1.29 -7.57 17.08
N THR A 46 0.71 -7.80 18.26
CA THR A 46 0.38 -9.13 18.79
C THR A 46 -1.00 -9.62 18.36
N SER A 47 -1.78 -8.79 17.66
CA SER A 47 -3.13 -9.14 17.22
C SER A 47 -3.44 -8.56 15.85
N ASP A 48 -4.42 -9.19 15.21
CA ASP A 48 -5.03 -8.67 14.00
C ASP A 48 -5.85 -7.41 14.30
N ASP A 49 -5.88 -6.48 13.35
CA ASP A 49 -6.71 -5.29 13.42
C ASP A 49 -7.09 -4.80 12.01
N SER A 50 -8.11 -3.97 11.91
CA SER A 50 -8.53 -3.37 10.63
C SER A 50 -8.15 -1.91 10.57
N ASP A 51 -7.67 -1.48 9.41
CA ASP A 51 -7.47 -0.05 9.18
C ASP A 51 -8.79 0.69 8.87
N THR A 52 -8.69 2.00 8.69
CA THR A 52 -9.84 2.88 8.41
C THR A 52 -10.51 2.60 7.06
N LEU A 53 -9.88 1.80 6.19
CA LEU A 53 -10.43 1.37 4.91
C LEU A 53 -11.00 -0.06 4.97
N GLY A 54 -11.04 -0.68 6.15
CA GLY A 54 -11.54 -2.03 6.36
C GLY A 54 -10.58 -3.13 5.88
N ARG A 55 -9.30 -2.82 5.63
CA ARG A 55 -8.31 -3.86 5.32
C ARG A 55 -7.89 -4.51 6.63
N ARG A 56 -7.98 -5.84 6.70
CA ARG A 56 -7.48 -6.63 7.84
C ARG A 56 -5.96 -6.76 7.76
N TRP A 57 -5.27 -6.30 8.79
CA TRP A 57 -3.84 -6.45 9.02
C TRP A 57 -3.59 -7.53 10.06
N ILE A 58 -2.65 -8.43 9.77
CA ILE A 58 -2.28 -9.58 10.60
C ILE A 58 -1.13 -9.18 11.50
N GLY A 59 -1.23 -9.46 12.81
CA GLY A 59 -0.12 -9.22 13.73
C GLY A 59 1.08 -10.14 13.41
N ASP A 60 2.30 -9.60 13.46
CA ASP A 60 3.51 -10.36 13.15
C ASP A 60 4.08 -11.18 14.32
N ASP A 61 3.26 -11.42 15.34
CA ASP A 61 3.52 -12.39 16.41
C ASP A 61 2.98 -13.80 16.06
N ASP A 62 2.13 -13.90 15.02
CA ASP A 62 1.77 -15.19 14.42
C ASP A 62 3.05 -15.85 13.87
N PRO A 63 3.40 -17.09 14.27
CA PRO A 63 4.60 -17.78 13.80
C PRO A 63 4.74 -17.83 12.28
N LYS A 64 3.61 -17.83 11.54
CA LYS A 64 3.58 -17.85 10.08
C LYS A 64 4.01 -16.52 9.44
N TYR A 65 3.80 -15.40 10.14
CA TYR A 65 4.07 -14.05 9.62
C TYR A 65 5.13 -13.30 10.44
N SER A 66 5.63 -13.89 11.51
CA SER A 66 6.76 -13.41 12.28
C SER A 66 8.07 -13.53 11.50
N PRO A 67 9.07 -12.66 11.76
CA PRO A 67 10.38 -12.85 11.17
C PRO A 67 11.02 -14.16 11.65
N LEU A 68 11.73 -14.83 10.74
CA LEU A 68 12.45 -16.08 10.99
C LEU A 68 13.42 -15.93 12.16
N ASP A 69 14.08 -14.77 12.25
CA ASP A 69 15.02 -14.40 13.30
C ASP A 69 14.42 -13.44 14.35
N HIS A 70 13.14 -13.61 14.71
CA HIS A 70 12.43 -12.70 15.63
C HIS A 70 13.18 -12.41 16.94
N GLN A 71 13.98 -13.36 17.45
CA GLN A 71 14.84 -13.20 18.64
C GLN A 71 15.88 -12.08 18.51
N LYS A 72 16.25 -11.68 17.29
CA LYS A 72 17.17 -10.56 17.00
C LYS A 72 16.45 -9.21 16.95
N SER A 73 15.14 -9.18 17.17
CA SER A 73 14.30 -8.00 17.07
C SER A 73 13.52 -7.78 18.35
N LEU A 74 12.96 -6.58 18.48
CA LEU A 74 11.99 -6.22 19.49
C LEU A 74 10.79 -5.54 18.84
N THR A 75 9.69 -5.50 19.57
CA THR A 75 8.49 -4.77 19.15
C THR A 75 8.34 -3.52 20.03
N SER A 76 7.85 -2.43 19.46
CA SER A 76 7.55 -1.23 20.24
C SER A 76 6.43 -0.42 19.60
N LYS A 77 5.79 0.43 20.41
CA LYS A 77 4.87 1.46 19.95
C LYS A 77 5.63 2.75 19.70
N ALA A 78 5.17 3.54 18.73
CA ALA A 78 5.75 4.85 18.49
C ALA A 78 5.50 5.79 19.69
N ASN A 79 6.52 6.55 20.08
CA ASN A 79 6.50 7.46 21.22
C ASN A 79 5.92 8.85 20.84
N VAL A 80 4.71 8.88 20.30
CA VAL A 80 4.02 10.12 19.86
C VAL A 80 2.55 10.08 20.24
N GLN A 81 1.92 11.25 20.44
CA GLN A 81 0.47 11.34 20.56
C GLN A 81 -0.21 11.04 19.21
N LEU A 82 -0.69 9.81 19.07
CA LEU A 82 -1.20 9.24 17.82
C LEU A 82 -2.56 9.80 17.36
N ARG A 83 -3.13 10.83 18.01
CA ARG A 83 -4.52 11.25 17.81
C ARG A 83 -4.87 11.74 16.41
N SER A 84 -3.89 12.16 15.61
CA SER A 84 -4.07 12.67 14.24
C SER A 84 -3.55 11.73 13.16
N ILE A 85 -3.10 10.53 13.51
CA ILE A 85 -2.40 9.60 12.62
C ILE A 85 -3.24 8.32 12.46
N ALA A 86 -3.26 7.74 11.27
CA ALA A 86 -3.88 6.44 11.03
C ALA A 86 -3.24 5.39 11.96
N GLN A 87 -4.04 4.71 12.78
CA GLN A 87 -3.49 3.81 13.81
C GLN A 87 -2.85 2.57 13.17
N VAL A 88 -3.60 1.82 12.38
CA VAL A 88 -3.12 0.60 11.74
C VAL A 88 -2.59 0.93 10.33
N PRO A 89 -1.38 0.48 9.95
CA PRO A 89 -0.39 -0.31 10.69
C PRO A 89 0.73 0.52 11.35
N TYR A 90 0.51 1.81 11.62
CA TYR A 90 1.59 2.77 11.93
C TYR A 90 1.87 2.96 13.42
N THR A 91 1.07 2.39 14.34
CA THR A 91 1.25 2.57 15.79
C THR A 91 2.32 1.69 16.40
N THR A 92 2.65 0.59 15.72
CA THR A 92 3.58 -0.45 16.16
C THR A 92 4.66 -0.64 15.11
N ALA A 93 5.85 -1.06 15.55
CA ALA A 93 6.91 -1.48 14.67
C ALA A 93 7.68 -2.65 15.26
N ARG A 94 8.29 -3.45 14.38
CA ARG A 94 9.36 -4.37 14.73
C ARG A 94 10.70 -3.75 14.37
N LEU A 95 11.63 -3.80 15.31
CA LEU A 95 12.88 -3.06 15.28
C LEU A 95 14.03 -4.02 15.51
N SER A 96 15.11 -3.89 14.74
CA SER A 96 16.32 -4.69 14.92
C SER A 96 17.55 -3.86 14.56
N GLY A 97 18.63 -4.07 15.32
CA GLY A 97 19.96 -3.56 14.98
C GLY A 97 20.74 -4.53 14.08
N SER A 98 20.15 -5.68 13.75
CA SER A 98 20.71 -6.73 12.92
C SER A 98 19.75 -7.06 11.77
N GLU A 99 20.21 -7.83 10.80
CA GLU A 99 19.35 -8.33 9.74
C GLU A 99 18.25 -9.24 10.30
N ILE A 100 17.02 -9.02 9.85
CA ILE A 100 15.86 -9.88 10.09
C ILE A 100 15.14 -10.16 8.78
N SER A 101 14.63 -11.39 8.65
CA SER A 101 14.00 -11.86 7.42
C SER A 101 12.55 -12.27 7.67
N TYR A 102 11.66 -11.86 6.77
CA TYR A 102 10.30 -12.37 6.68
C TYR A 102 10.21 -13.37 5.52
N SER A 103 9.43 -14.43 5.70
CA SER A 103 9.08 -15.36 4.63
C SER A 103 7.57 -15.47 4.56
N VAL A 104 7.00 -15.13 3.40
CA VAL A 104 5.54 -15.14 3.19
C VAL A 104 5.26 -16.05 2.00
N PRO A 105 4.46 -17.12 2.17
CA PRO A 105 4.13 -18.01 1.07
C PRO A 105 3.22 -17.29 0.07
N VAL A 106 3.69 -17.18 -1.18
CA VAL A 106 2.97 -16.54 -2.29
C VAL A 106 3.02 -17.44 -3.51
N THR A 107 2.06 -17.27 -4.42
CA THR A 107 2.10 -17.90 -5.75
C THR A 107 3.14 -17.24 -6.64
N ALA A 108 3.59 -17.94 -7.69
CA ALA A 108 4.45 -17.34 -8.70
C ALA A 108 3.75 -16.21 -9.48
N GLY A 109 4.55 -15.42 -10.18
CA GLY A 109 4.13 -14.28 -10.98
C GLY A 109 4.29 -12.94 -10.27
N PRO A 110 3.79 -11.85 -10.88
CA PRO A 110 3.96 -10.49 -10.37
C PRO A 110 3.31 -10.29 -9.00
N LYS A 111 4.00 -9.57 -8.11
CA LYS A 111 3.58 -9.23 -6.75
C LYS A 111 3.92 -7.77 -6.45
N PHE A 112 3.01 -7.11 -5.74
CA PHE A 112 3.29 -5.82 -5.14
C PHE A 112 3.83 -6.02 -3.72
N VAL A 113 5.02 -5.48 -3.47
CA VAL A 113 5.58 -5.36 -2.12
C VAL A 113 5.47 -3.91 -1.70
N ARG A 114 4.70 -3.64 -0.64
CA ARG A 114 4.53 -2.29 -0.10
C ARG A 114 5.06 -2.22 1.32
N LEU A 115 6.09 -1.41 1.52
CA LEU A 115 6.69 -1.14 2.82
C LEU A 115 6.09 0.13 3.40
N HIS A 116 5.55 0.04 4.62
CA HIS A 116 4.90 1.14 5.33
C HIS A 116 5.86 1.72 6.37
N PHE A 117 5.98 3.06 6.41
CA PHE A 117 6.92 3.74 7.29
C PHE A 117 6.23 4.82 8.13
N PHE A 118 6.48 4.77 9.43
CA PHE A 118 6.28 5.87 10.37
C PHE A 118 7.57 6.11 11.15
N PRO A 119 8.42 7.05 10.71
CA PRO A 119 9.68 7.36 11.37
C PRO A 119 9.42 8.16 12.66
N SER A 120 9.62 7.51 13.80
CA SER A 120 9.41 8.04 15.14
C SER A 120 10.50 7.50 16.07
N ASP A 121 10.62 8.07 17.25
CA ASP A 121 11.27 7.36 18.36
C ASP A 121 10.34 6.24 18.83
N TYR A 122 10.89 5.06 19.08
CA TYR A 122 10.11 3.88 19.49
C TYR A 122 10.52 3.37 20.86
N ASN A 123 11.82 3.32 21.15
CA ASN A 123 12.33 3.05 22.50
C ASN A 123 13.70 3.71 22.65
N GLN A 124 14.29 3.59 23.85
CA GLN A 124 15.59 4.19 24.19
C GLN A 124 16.76 3.79 23.29
N ASN A 125 16.69 2.65 22.59
CA ASN A 125 17.75 2.13 21.73
C ASN A 125 17.48 2.34 20.22
N PHE A 126 16.28 2.83 19.86
CA PHE A 126 15.85 3.05 18.48
C PHE A 126 15.30 4.46 18.34
N SER A 127 16.22 5.41 18.12
CA SER A 127 15.88 6.79 17.81
C SER A 127 15.54 6.97 16.34
N ARG A 128 14.64 7.92 16.09
CA ARG A 128 14.24 8.34 14.74
C ARG A 128 15.45 8.70 13.87
N SER A 129 16.43 9.44 14.39
CA SER A 129 17.55 9.97 13.61
C SER A 129 18.50 8.89 13.09
N ASP A 130 18.56 7.76 13.79
CA ASP A 130 19.57 6.72 13.56
C ASP A 130 19.06 5.65 12.59
N ALA A 131 17.80 5.77 12.15
CA ALA A 131 17.17 4.83 11.24
C ALA A 131 17.78 4.91 9.83
N LEU A 132 18.75 4.02 9.60
CA LEU A 132 19.42 3.80 8.32
C LEU A 132 19.54 2.31 8.04
N PHE A 133 18.87 1.82 6.99
CA PHE A 133 18.83 0.39 6.70
C PHE A 133 18.72 0.10 5.20
N SER A 134 18.91 -1.16 4.83
CA SER A 134 18.64 -1.67 3.49
C SER A 134 17.58 -2.75 3.57
N ALA A 135 16.84 -2.96 2.48
CA ALA A 135 15.84 -4.01 2.38
C ALA A 135 15.98 -4.71 1.03
N THR A 136 15.95 -6.03 1.06
CA THR A 136 16.08 -6.89 -0.11
C THR A 136 14.89 -7.84 -0.20
N SER A 137 14.64 -8.36 -1.39
CA SER A 137 13.68 -9.44 -1.62
C SER A 137 14.24 -10.32 -2.74
N GLY A 138 14.60 -11.55 -2.40
CA GLY A 138 15.37 -12.43 -3.29
C GLY A 138 16.63 -11.72 -3.81
N PRO A 139 16.86 -11.66 -5.14
CA PRO A 139 18.03 -11.01 -5.74
C PRO A 139 17.91 -9.47 -5.81
N PHE A 140 16.78 -8.89 -5.43
CA PHE A 140 16.51 -7.47 -5.61
C PHE A 140 16.83 -6.65 -4.36
N THR A 141 17.55 -5.56 -4.54
CA THR A 141 17.65 -4.51 -3.51
C THR A 141 16.50 -3.52 -3.68
N LEU A 142 15.57 -3.50 -2.72
CA LEU A 142 14.42 -2.59 -2.72
C LEU A 142 14.79 -1.22 -2.15
N LEU A 143 15.60 -1.23 -1.09
CA LEU A 143 16.10 -0.04 -0.41
C LEU A 143 17.58 -0.22 -0.11
N ARG A 144 18.38 0.82 -0.32
CA ARG A 144 19.81 0.82 -0.03
C ARG A 144 20.17 2.05 0.79
N SER A 145 20.78 1.84 1.96
CA SER A 145 21.19 2.92 2.87
C SER A 145 20.08 3.99 3.03
N PHE A 146 18.86 3.51 3.28
CA PHE A 146 17.65 4.29 3.25
C PHE A 146 17.34 4.86 4.64
N SER A 147 17.00 6.15 4.67
CA SER A 147 16.54 6.85 5.87
C SER A 147 15.12 7.36 5.64
N ALA A 148 14.17 6.76 6.33
CA ALA A 148 12.76 7.16 6.29
C ALA A 148 12.48 8.56 6.91
N PRO A 149 13.17 9.00 7.99
CA PRO A 149 13.05 10.37 8.52
C PRO A 149 13.23 11.47 7.47
N ILE A 150 14.27 11.34 6.63
CA ILE A 150 14.57 12.32 5.56
C ILE A 150 13.37 12.46 4.61
N VAL A 151 12.71 11.35 4.28
CA VAL A 151 11.57 11.32 3.37
C VAL A 151 10.37 12.03 3.97
N VAL A 152 10.03 11.75 5.23
CA VAL A 152 8.86 12.39 5.87
C VAL A 152 9.07 13.88 6.12
N ASP A 153 10.30 14.29 6.44
CA ASP A 153 10.64 15.70 6.61
C ASP A 153 10.48 16.47 5.29
N TYR A 154 10.88 15.85 4.17
CA TYR A 154 10.69 16.42 2.84
C TYR A 154 9.20 16.47 2.44
N LEU A 155 8.47 15.36 2.62
CA LEU A 155 7.07 15.25 2.23
C LEU A 155 6.11 16.05 3.13
N ARG A 156 6.57 16.48 4.32
CA ARG A 156 5.73 17.06 5.38
C ARG A 156 4.53 16.19 5.73
N ASN A 157 4.70 14.87 5.63
CA ASN A 157 3.71 13.88 5.99
C ASN A 157 4.38 12.85 6.89
N PRO A 158 3.88 12.62 8.12
CA PRO A 158 4.50 11.67 9.05
C PRO A 158 4.47 10.23 8.54
N LEU A 159 3.56 9.92 7.62
CA LEU A 159 3.36 8.57 7.09
C LEU A 159 3.67 8.54 5.60
N PHE A 160 4.32 7.46 5.16
CA PHE A 160 4.38 7.14 3.74
C PHE A 160 4.55 5.64 3.54
N SER A 161 4.47 5.22 2.29
CA SER A 161 4.78 3.86 1.89
C SER A 161 5.55 3.87 0.58
N LYS A 162 6.41 2.87 0.40
CA LYS A 162 7.05 2.59 -0.89
C LYS A 162 6.52 1.29 -1.45
N GLU A 163 6.17 1.30 -2.74
CA GLU A 163 5.64 0.14 -3.44
C GLU A 163 6.60 -0.28 -4.55
N PHE A 164 6.77 -1.58 -4.67
CA PHE A 164 7.62 -2.24 -5.66
C PHE A 164 6.80 -3.34 -6.35
N CYS A 165 7.06 -3.55 -7.63
CA CYS A 165 6.52 -4.69 -8.37
C CYS A 165 7.66 -5.67 -8.63
N LEU A 166 7.54 -6.88 -8.12
CA LEU A 166 8.52 -7.95 -8.25
C LEU A 166 7.87 -9.15 -8.93
N VAL A 167 8.64 -9.95 -9.66
CA VAL A 167 8.17 -11.22 -10.21
C VAL A 167 8.75 -12.34 -9.35
N VAL A 168 7.87 -13.16 -8.78
CA VAL A 168 8.25 -14.37 -8.04
C VAL A 168 8.23 -15.55 -9.01
N GLU A 169 9.28 -16.37 -9.02
CA GLU A 169 9.35 -17.59 -9.84
C GLU A 169 8.81 -18.80 -9.07
N ASP A 170 8.38 -19.86 -9.76
CA ASP A 170 7.78 -21.07 -9.15
C ASP A 170 8.70 -21.82 -8.15
N ASN A 171 9.99 -21.46 -8.07
CA ASN A 171 11.03 -22.14 -7.27
C ASN A 171 11.68 -21.25 -6.20
N GLN A 172 11.10 -20.10 -5.86
CA GLN A 172 11.55 -19.21 -4.78
C GLN A 172 10.59 -19.23 -3.59
#